data_AF-A0A8H6ZUT3-F1
#
_entry.id   AF-A0A8H6ZUT3-F1
#
_cell.length_a   1.000
_cell.length_b   1.000
_cell.length_c   1.000
_cell.angle_alpha   90.00
_cell.angle_beta   90.00
_cell.angle_gamma   90.00
#
_symmetry.space_group_name_H-M   'P 1'
#
loop_
_entity.id
_entity.type
_entity.pdbx_description
1 polymer ?
#
loop_
_entity_poly.entity_id
_entity_poly.type
_entity_poly.pdbx_seq_one_letter_code
_entity_poly.pdbx_strand_id
1 'polypeptide(L)'
;MAYYNPIHPTIQSGQQSGFSSLGSAVPPFLSAKRKRVPQLLFTPSSKWGASFGRTNQNRPITFDMNGYHGQGIRMNEISARGAPALGSMMFGANDIVFPANVRRITFRICWPGYQHVEWTRSVEVVTSSGPMTRLQLARAITDNYVNYISHTAYATSSDPTWPLSSATFPRLVLVALWNVYEDSWQADVAFDFA
;
A
#
# COMPACT_ATOMS: atom_id res chain seq x y z
N MET A 1 -8.56 -0.51 30.62
CA MET A 1 -9.87 0.02 31.04
C MET A 1 -10.72 0.17 29.78
N ALA A 2 -11.77 -0.62 29.63
CA ALA A 2 -12.65 -0.56 28.46
C ALA A 2 -13.65 0.60 28.62
N TYR A 3 -13.84 1.38 27.56
CA TYR A 3 -14.76 2.51 27.54
C TYR A 3 -16.21 2.00 27.61
N TYR A 4 -16.93 2.34 28.69
CA TYR A 4 -18.34 2.00 28.85
C TYR A 4 -19.19 3.10 28.21
N ASN A 5 -19.80 2.80 27.06
CA ASN A 5 -20.76 3.69 26.41
C ASN A 5 -22.19 3.29 26.84
N PRO A 6 -22.93 4.12 27.60
CA PRO A 6 -24.24 3.75 28.14
C PRO A 6 -25.37 3.75 27.10
N ILE A 7 -25.10 4.15 25.86
CA ILE A 7 -26.14 4.35 24.82
C ILE A 7 -26.38 3.09 23.99
N HIS A 8 -25.46 2.12 24.01
CA HIS A 8 -25.64 0.83 23.34
C HIS A 8 -24.91 -0.29 24.09
N PRO A 9 -25.43 -1.54 24.04
CA PRO A 9 -24.72 -2.69 24.59
C PRO A 9 -23.35 -2.86 23.92
N THR A 10 -22.40 -3.41 24.67
CA THR A 10 -21.05 -3.68 24.17
C THR A 10 -21.13 -4.59 22.94
N ILE A 11 -20.60 -4.13 21.81
CA ILE A 11 -20.60 -4.87 20.54
C ILE A 11 -19.70 -6.09 20.71
N GLN A 12 -20.28 -7.29 20.58
CA GLN A 12 -19.52 -8.53 20.64
C GLN A 12 -18.64 -8.68 19.38
N SER A 13 -17.50 -9.36 19.48
CA SER A 13 -16.58 -9.56 18.33
C SER A 13 -17.28 -10.20 17.12
N GLY A 14 -18.26 -11.07 17.34
CA GLY A 14 -19.08 -11.66 16.27
C GLY A 14 -20.12 -10.72 15.64
N GLN A 15 -20.35 -9.54 16.20
CA GLN A 15 -21.30 -8.54 15.72
C GLN A 15 -20.61 -7.38 14.97
N GLN A 16 -19.27 -7.40 14.89
CA GLN A 16 -18.53 -6.46 14.06
C GLN A 16 -18.56 -6.93 12.60
N SER A 17 -19.22 -6.18 11.73
CA SER A 17 -19.15 -6.43 10.30
C SER A 17 -17.75 -6.06 9.78
N GLY A 18 -17.07 -6.97 9.09
CA GLY A 18 -15.83 -6.65 8.35
C GLY A 18 -16.05 -5.74 7.13
N PHE A 19 -17.28 -5.27 6.91
CA PHE A 19 -17.64 -4.38 5.82
C PHE A 19 -17.37 -2.93 6.21
N SER A 20 -16.40 -2.31 5.54
CA SER A 20 -16.33 -0.84 5.47
C SER A 20 -17.37 -0.35 4.47
N SER A 21 -18.06 0.75 4.76
CA SER A 21 -19.06 1.36 3.86
C SER A 21 -18.48 1.77 2.49
N LEU A 22 -17.16 1.78 2.35
CA LEU A 22 -16.44 1.98 1.08
C LEU A 22 -16.16 0.67 0.31
N GLY A 23 -16.37 -0.50 0.92
CA GLY A 23 -16.03 -1.80 0.33
C GLY A 23 -16.82 -2.14 -0.94
N SER A 24 -18.02 -1.58 -1.10
CA SER A 24 -18.84 -1.76 -2.32
C SER A 24 -18.44 -0.83 -3.47
N ALA A 25 -17.60 0.19 -3.22
CA ALA A 25 -17.16 1.13 -4.25
C ALA A 25 -15.87 0.69 -4.98
N VAL A 26 -15.22 -0.38 -4.50
CA VAL A 26 -14.00 -0.91 -5.09
C VAL A 26 -14.36 -2.13 -5.93
N PRO A 27 -13.99 -2.19 -7.22
CA PRO A 27 -14.26 -3.37 -8.04
C PRO A 27 -13.61 -4.61 -7.41
N PRO A 28 -14.32 -5.74 -7.37
CA PRO A 28 -13.79 -6.96 -6.78
C PRO A 28 -12.57 -7.46 -7.58
N PHE A 29 -11.67 -8.15 -6.87
CA PHE A 29 -10.61 -8.86 -7.56
C PHE A 29 -11.17 -10.04 -8.35
N LEU A 30 -10.58 -10.32 -9.51
CA LEU A 30 -10.90 -11.49 -10.31
C LEU A 30 -10.54 -12.79 -9.58
N SER A 31 -9.48 -12.77 -8.77
CA SER A 31 -9.15 -13.88 -7.86
C SER A 31 -9.98 -13.77 -6.59
N ALA A 32 -10.87 -14.74 -6.36
CA ALA A 32 -11.63 -14.85 -5.11
C ALA A 32 -10.74 -15.06 -3.86
N LYS A 33 -9.50 -15.53 -4.06
CA LYS A 33 -8.52 -15.73 -2.99
C LYS A 33 -7.71 -14.47 -2.69
N ARG A 34 -7.81 -13.43 -3.53
CA ARG A 34 -7.11 -12.17 -3.32
C ARG A 34 -7.89 -11.30 -2.34
N LYS A 35 -7.20 -10.82 -1.29
CA LYS A 35 -7.77 -9.89 -0.31
C LYS A 35 -6.85 -8.70 -0.12
N ARG A 36 -7.41 -7.51 0.06
CA ARG A 36 -6.64 -6.30 0.41
C ARG A 36 -6.08 -6.44 1.82
N VAL A 37 -4.83 -6.05 2.00
CA VAL A 37 -4.16 -6.02 3.30
C VAL A 37 -4.68 -4.79 4.07
N PRO A 38 -5.25 -4.94 5.27
CA PRO A 38 -5.83 -3.84 6.03
C PRO A 38 -4.73 -3.00 6.69
N GLN A 39 -4.13 -2.08 5.95
CA GLN A 39 -3.10 -1.20 6.51
C GLN A 39 -3.72 -0.09 7.37
N LEU A 40 -3.12 0.17 8.52
CA LEU A 40 -3.51 1.32 9.34
C LEU A 40 -3.05 2.60 8.64
N LEU A 41 -3.99 3.53 8.45
CA LEU A 41 -3.68 4.85 7.92
C LEU A 41 -2.72 5.57 8.86
N PHE A 42 -1.64 6.10 8.30
CA PHE A 42 -0.72 6.94 9.05
C PHE A 42 -1.46 8.15 9.64
N THR A 43 -1.36 8.32 10.95
CA THR A 43 -1.85 9.50 11.66
C THR A 43 -0.65 10.27 12.21
N PRO A 44 -0.48 11.56 11.89
CA PRO A 44 0.63 12.34 12.42
C PRO A 44 0.55 12.45 13.95
N SER A 45 1.69 12.41 14.62
CA SER A 45 1.76 12.49 16.09
C SER A 45 1.41 13.87 16.64
N SER A 46 1.47 14.93 15.83
CA SER A 46 1.15 16.28 16.27
C SER A 46 -0.36 16.55 16.22
N LYS A 47 -0.93 16.98 17.36
CA LYS A 47 -2.35 17.38 17.46
C LYS A 47 -2.72 18.49 16.47
N TRP A 48 -1.75 19.35 16.15
CA TRP A 48 -1.90 20.41 15.15
C TRP A 48 -1.92 19.86 13.72
N GLY A 49 -1.02 18.95 13.37
CA GLY A 49 -1.02 18.29 12.05
C GLY A 49 -2.30 17.51 11.79
N ALA A 50 -2.87 16.84 12.81
CA ALA A 50 -4.16 16.16 12.67
C ALA A 50 -5.35 17.11 12.42
N SER A 51 -5.29 18.34 12.91
CA SER A 51 -6.40 19.31 12.83
C SER A 51 -6.33 20.22 11.61
N PHE A 52 -5.12 20.52 11.12
CA PHE A 52 -4.87 21.45 10.02
C PHE A 52 -4.23 20.80 8.80
N GLY A 53 -3.78 19.56 8.92
CA GLY A 53 -3.16 18.85 7.82
C GLY A 53 -4.16 18.63 6.69
N ARG A 54 -3.74 19.00 5.49
CA ARG A 54 -4.53 18.73 4.30
C ARG A 54 -4.43 17.24 4.01
N THR A 55 -5.55 16.54 4.08
CA THR A 55 -5.69 15.29 3.33
C THR A 55 -5.65 15.68 1.86
N ASN A 56 -4.45 15.63 1.28
CA ASN A 56 -4.26 15.92 -0.13
C ASN A 56 -5.11 14.91 -0.90
N GLN A 57 -6.20 15.38 -1.52
CA GLN A 57 -7.11 14.59 -2.34
C GLN A 57 -6.48 14.19 -3.68
N ASN A 58 -5.20 13.81 -3.68
CA ASN A 58 -4.56 13.27 -4.86
C ASN A 58 -5.24 11.95 -5.20
N ARG A 59 -5.62 11.80 -6.47
CA ARG A 59 -6.12 10.51 -6.95
C ARG A 59 -5.06 9.45 -6.72
N PRO A 60 -5.43 8.24 -6.30
CA PRO A 60 -4.48 7.16 -6.10
C PRO A 60 -3.74 6.86 -7.42
N ILE A 61 -2.43 6.61 -7.31
CA ILE A 61 -1.64 6.14 -8.43
C ILE A 61 -1.85 4.63 -8.51
N THR A 62 -2.65 4.16 -9.48
CA THR A 62 -2.90 2.72 -9.65
C THR A 62 -1.79 2.04 -10.43
N PHE A 63 -1.61 0.74 -10.16
CA PHE A 63 -0.63 -0.13 -10.81
C PHE A 63 -1.35 -1.33 -11.40
N ASP A 64 -1.86 -1.20 -12.63
CA ASP A 64 -2.65 -2.25 -13.28
C ASP A 64 -1.93 -2.80 -14.53
N MET A 65 -2.25 -4.04 -14.88
CA MET A 65 -1.86 -4.59 -16.18
C MET A 65 -2.84 -4.11 -17.27
N ASN A 66 -2.36 -4.05 -18.51
CA ASN A 66 -3.19 -3.78 -19.67
C ASN A 66 -4.38 -4.75 -19.73
N GLY A 67 -5.60 -4.22 -19.76
CA GLY A 67 -6.85 -4.99 -19.78
C GLY A 67 -7.36 -5.46 -18.41
N TYR A 68 -6.65 -5.19 -17.31
CA TYR A 68 -6.99 -5.66 -15.95
C TYR A 68 -7.05 -4.52 -14.93
N HIS A 69 -8.03 -3.64 -15.07
CA HIS A 69 -8.20 -2.48 -14.19
C HIS A 69 -8.55 -2.86 -12.74
N GLY A 70 -7.93 -2.19 -11.78
CA GLY A 70 -8.12 -2.39 -10.34
C GLY A 70 -7.61 -3.73 -9.81
N GLN A 71 -6.90 -4.51 -10.62
CA GLN A 71 -6.41 -5.83 -10.22
C GLN A 71 -5.03 -5.79 -9.56
N GLY A 72 -4.27 -4.72 -9.78
CA GLY A 72 -2.90 -4.64 -9.32
C GLY A 72 -1.92 -5.44 -10.19
N ILE A 73 -0.64 -5.37 -9.83
CA ILE A 73 0.44 -6.19 -10.41
C ILE A 73 1.14 -6.94 -9.28
N ARG A 74 1.42 -8.24 -9.49
CA ARG A 74 2.19 -9.04 -8.53
C ARG A 74 3.59 -8.44 -8.37
N MET A 75 4.02 -8.20 -7.14
CA MET A 75 5.34 -7.59 -6.84
C MET A 75 6.49 -8.45 -7.37
N ASN A 76 6.35 -9.78 -7.35
CA ASN A 76 7.34 -10.67 -7.96
C ASN A 76 7.46 -10.52 -9.48
N GLU A 77 6.38 -10.18 -10.19
CA GLU A 77 6.47 -9.89 -11.64
C GLU A 77 7.23 -8.59 -11.89
N ILE A 78 7.04 -7.58 -11.02
CA ILE A 78 7.75 -6.30 -11.08
C ILE A 78 9.25 -6.50 -10.82
N SER A 79 9.61 -7.33 -9.85
CA SER A 79 11.03 -7.59 -9.52
C SER A 79 11.73 -8.49 -10.54
N ALA A 80 11.04 -9.52 -11.06
CA ALA A 80 11.65 -10.52 -11.93
C ALA A 80 11.82 -10.04 -13.39
N ARG A 81 10.95 -9.13 -13.86
CA ARG A 81 10.94 -8.71 -15.28
C ARG A 81 11.79 -7.47 -15.53
N GLY A 82 12.42 -7.44 -16.70
CA GLY A 82 13.10 -6.26 -17.25
C GLY A 82 12.13 -5.11 -17.58
N ALA A 83 12.65 -3.88 -17.66
CA ALA A 83 11.85 -2.68 -17.91
C ALA A 83 11.09 -2.72 -19.25
N PRO A 84 11.65 -3.23 -20.37
CA PRO A 84 10.90 -3.32 -21.63
C PRO A 84 9.68 -4.22 -21.53
N ALA A 85 9.81 -5.39 -20.89
CA ALA A 85 8.71 -6.34 -20.72
C ALA A 85 7.60 -5.73 -19.86
N LEU A 86 7.94 -5.17 -18.70
CA LEU A 86 6.98 -4.49 -17.84
C LEU A 86 6.33 -3.28 -18.53
N GLY A 87 7.09 -2.52 -19.33
CA GLY A 87 6.59 -1.38 -20.09
C GLY A 87 5.47 -1.75 -21.05
N SER A 88 5.51 -2.95 -21.64
CA SER A 88 4.46 -3.46 -22.52
C SER A 88 3.25 -4.06 -21.77
N MET A 89 3.44 -4.52 -20.53
CA MET A 89 2.40 -5.20 -19.75
C MET A 89 1.60 -4.25 -18.87
N MET A 90 2.23 -3.18 -18.38
CA MET A 90 1.66 -2.28 -17.40
C MET A 90 0.92 -1.12 -18.07
N PHE A 91 -0.30 -0.85 -17.57
CA PHE A 91 -1.09 0.29 -18.03
C PHE A 91 -0.43 1.60 -17.61
N GLY A 92 -0.19 2.50 -18.58
CA GLY A 92 0.43 3.80 -18.32
C GLY A 92 1.86 3.70 -17.76
N ALA A 93 2.62 2.67 -18.14
CA ALA A 93 3.96 2.39 -17.61
C ALA A 93 4.93 3.60 -17.68
N ASN A 94 4.83 4.38 -18.75
CA ASN A 94 5.69 5.54 -19.02
C ASN A 94 5.06 6.87 -18.55
N ASP A 95 3.89 6.84 -17.92
CA ASP A 95 3.24 8.06 -17.42
C ASP A 95 4.07 8.68 -16.31
N ILE A 96 4.21 10.00 -16.33
CA ILE A 96 4.71 10.77 -15.19
C ILE A 96 3.56 10.90 -14.19
N VAL A 97 3.73 10.33 -13.00
CA VAL A 97 2.65 10.18 -12.01
C VAL A 97 2.66 11.23 -10.90
N PHE A 98 3.73 12.02 -10.80
CA PHE A 98 3.83 13.14 -9.87
C PHE A 98 3.88 14.48 -10.62
N PRO A 99 3.28 15.54 -10.06
CA PRO A 99 3.43 16.87 -10.62
C PRO A 99 4.88 17.37 -10.47
N ALA A 100 5.29 18.28 -11.37
CA ALA A 100 6.68 18.72 -11.50
C ALA A 100 7.28 19.38 -10.22
N ASN A 101 6.44 19.84 -9.30
CA ASN A 101 6.85 20.45 -8.04
C ASN A 101 7.16 19.41 -6.93
N VAL A 102 6.78 18.15 -7.09
CA VAL A 102 7.08 17.08 -6.13
C VAL A 102 8.40 16.44 -6.52
N ARG A 103 9.41 16.55 -5.65
CA ARG A 103 10.74 15.97 -5.88
C ARG A 103 11.00 14.70 -5.07
N ARG A 104 10.34 14.58 -3.92
CA ARG A 104 10.45 13.44 -3.01
C ARG A 104 9.10 13.17 -2.36
N ILE A 105 8.92 11.93 -1.92
CA ILE A 105 7.82 11.51 -1.07
C ILE A 105 8.35 10.74 0.14
N THR A 106 7.61 10.78 1.23
CA THR A 106 7.83 9.93 2.40
C THR A 106 6.99 8.66 2.25
N PHE A 107 7.62 7.55 1.87
CA PHE A 107 6.96 6.27 1.75
C PHE A 107 6.93 5.53 3.08
N ARG A 108 5.76 5.03 3.47
CA ARG A 108 5.55 4.29 4.72
C ARG A 108 4.91 2.93 4.45
N ILE A 109 5.39 1.91 5.17
CA ILE A 109 4.74 0.60 5.22
C ILE A 109 4.20 0.39 6.64
N CYS A 110 2.89 0.19 6.75
CA CYS A 110 2.21 -0.11 8.01
C CYS A 110 1.55 -1.48 7.88
N TRP A 111 2.33 -2.54 8.09
CA TRP A 111 1.83 -3.90 7.88
C TRP A 111 1.09 -4.46 9.11
N PRO A 112 -0.07 -5.12 8.93
CA PRO A 112 -0.81 -5.73 10.03
C PRO A 112 0.01 -6.78 10.77
N GLY A 113 0.06 -6.70 12.10
CA GLY A 113 0.86 -7.60 12.92
C GLY A 113 2.30 -7.12 13.17
N TYR A 114 2.77 -6.15 12.39
CA TYR A 114 4.13 -5.59 12.49
C TYR A 114 4.09 -4.09 12.78
N GLN A 115 3.07 -3.62 13.50
CA GLN A 115 2.91 -2.19 13.83
C GLN A 115 4.07 -1.63 14.67
N HIS A 116 4.79 -2.50 15.39
CA HIS A 116 5.98 -2.16 16.15
C HIS A 116 7.23 -1.99 15.27
N VAL A 117 7.18 -2.40 14.00
CA VAL A 117 8.27 -2.22 13.03
C VAL A 117 7.97 -0.99 12.17
N GLU A 118 8.59 0.13 12.51
CA GLU A 118 8.47 1.34 11.70
C GLU A 118 9.29 1.21 10.41
N TRP A 119 8.63 1.37 9.26
CA TRP A 119 9.30 1.49 7.97
C TRP A 119 8.93 2.79 7.29
N THR A 120 9.88 3.72 7.29
CA THR A 120 9.76 5.03 6.64
C THR A 120 10.97 5.25 5.75
N ARG A 121 10.75 5.56 4.47
CA ARG A 121 11.81 5.81 3.48
C ARG A 121 11.48 7.03 2.64
N SER A 122 12.49 7.86 2.38
CA SER A 122 12.36 8.94 1.39
C SER A 122 12.57 8.34 0.00
N VAL A 123 11.60 8.52 -0.89
CA VAL A 123 11.70 8.10 -2.29
C VAL A 123 11.81 9.35 -3.15
N GLU A 124 12.92 9.49 -3.87
CA GLU A 124 13.09 10.55 -4.87
C GLU A 124 12.23 10.21 -6.08
N VAL A 125 11.32 11.13 -6.45
CA VAL A 125 10.41 10.95 -7.60
C VAL A 125 10.85 11.75 -8.82
N VAL A 126 11.97 12.48 -8.70
CA VAL A 126 12.69 13.07 -9.82
C VAL A 126 14.12 12.57 -9.72
N THR A 127 14.52 11.74 -10.69
CA THR A 127 15.85 11.15 -10.79
C THR A 127 16.75 12.01 -11.67
N SER A 128 18.04 11.66 -11.77
CA SER A 128 18.96 12.27 -12.75
C SER A 128 18.49 12.13 -14.20
N SER A 129 17.67 11.12 -14.50
CA SER A 129 17.07 10.89 -15.82
C SER A 129 15.75 11.63 -16.06
N GLY A 130 15.25 12.37 -15.05
CA GLY A 130 13.98 13.10 -15.11
C GLY A 130 12.92 12.57 -14.13
N PRO A 131 11.67 13.08 -14.25
CA PRO A 131 10.54 12.64 -13.43
C PRO A 131 10.30 11.14 -13.53
N MET A 132 10.01 10.52 -12.40
CA MET A 132 9.81 9.08 -12.30
C MET A 132 8.53 8.67 -13.03
N THR A 133 8.66 7.66 -13.88
CA THR A 133 7.49 7.04 -14.54
C THR A 133 6.74 6.12 -13.58
N ARG A 134 5.50 5.77 -13.92
CA ARG A 134 4.69 4.81 -13.15
C ARG A 134 5.41 3.47 -12.93
N LEU A 135 6.10 2.97 -13.95
CA LEU A 135 6.87 1.73 -13.89
C LEU A 135 8.07 1.84 -12.94
N GLN A 136 8.80 2.96 -13.02
CA GLN A 136 9.93 3.22 -12.12
C GLN A 136 9.44 3.35 -10.67
N LEU A 137 8.29 3.98 -10.44
CA LEU A 137 7.66 4.07 -9.13
C LEU A 137 7.24 2.69 -8.61
N ALA A 138 6.62 1.86 -9.46
CA ALA A 138 6.19 0.52 -9.07
C ALA A 138 7.39 -0.34 -8.61
N ARG A 139 8.53 -0.21 -9.32
CA ARG A 139 9.80 -0.85 -8.93
C ARG A 139 10.31 -0.31 -7.60
N ALA A 140 10.41 1.00 -7.44
CA ALA A 140 10.88 1.61 -6.20
C ALA A 140 10.04 1.17 -4.99
N ILE A 141 8.71 1.09 -5.12
CA ILE A 141 7.82 0.57 -4.07
C ILE A 141 8.06 -0.91 -3.82
N THR A 142 8.19 -1.72 -4.88
CA THR A 142 8.46 -3.16 -4.79
C THR A 142 9.77 -3.43 -4.06
N ASP A 143 10.84 -2.69 -4.37
CA ASP A 143 12.14 -2.80 -3.70
C ASP A 143 12.04 -2.44 -2.21
N ASN A 144 11.22 -1.45 -1.87
CA ASN A 144 10.93 -1.14 -0.47
C ASN A 144 10.26 -2.31 0.26
N TYR A 145 9.34 -3.03 -0.38
CA TYR A 145 8.71 -4.22 0.20
C TYR A 145 9.70 -5.39 0.35
N VAL A 146 10.59 -5.61 -0.62
CA VAL A 146 11.65 -6.63 -0.50
C VAL A 146 12.54 -6.34 0.72
N ASN A 147 12.95 -5.07 0.87
CA ASN A 147 13.77 -4.64 1.99
C ASN A 147 13.03 -4.71 3.32
N TYR A 148 11.75 -4.33 3.34
CA TYR A 148 10.91 -4.43 4.54
C TYR A 148 10.74 -5.87 5.00
N ILE A 149 10.39 -6.79 4.10
CA ILE A 149 10.25 -8.22 4.40
C ILE A 149 11.54 -8.78 5.00
N SER A 150 12.69 -8.43 4.39
CA SER A 150 14.00 -8.83 4.87
C SER A 150 14.30 -8.28 6.26
N HIS A 151 13.94 -7.01 6.52
CA HIS A 151 14.10 -6.37 7.83
C HIS A 151 13.19 -6.99 8.91
N THR A 152 11.98 -7.40 8.54
CA THR A 152 11.00 -8.03 9.45
C THR A 152 11.23 -9.52 9.67
N ALA A 153 12.22 -10.14 9.03
CA ALA A 153 12.41 -11.61 9.05
C ALA A 153 12.54 -12.21 10.46
N TYR A 154 13.03 -11.42 11.43
CA TYR A 154 13.19 -11.84 12.83
C TYR A 154 12.17 -11.20 13.78
N ALA A 155 11.25 -10.37 13.27
CA ALA A 155 10.22 -9.73 14.06
C ALA A 155 9.03 -10.69 14.29
N THR A 156 8.42 -10.61 15.47
CA THR A 156 7.25 -11.44 15.80
C THR A 156 5.97 -10.75 15.39
N SER A 157 5.14 -11.40 14.58
CA SER A 157 3.83 -10.84 14.22
C SER A 157 2.84 -10.92 15.40
N SER A 158 2.11 -9.85 15.67
CA SER A 158 0.95 -9.85 16.56
C SER A 158 -0.34 -10.33 15.87
N ASP A 159 -0.34 -10.44 14.54
CA ASP A 159 -1.47 -10.93 13.74
C ASP A 159 -0.99 -12.00 12.73
N PRO A 160 -1.31 -13.28 12.95
CA PRO A 160 -0.88 -14.37 12.06
C PRO A 160 -1.63 -14.39 10.72
N THR A 161 -2.68 -13.59 10.55
CA THR A 161 -3.51 -13.55 9.32
C THR A 161 -2.74 -13.00 8.12
N TRP A 162 -1.79 -12.11 8.37
CA TRP A 162 -0.99 -11.42 7.35
C TRP A 162 0.50 -11.73 7.51
N PRO A 163 0.92 -12.99 7.32
CA PRO A 163 2.30 -13.38 7.55
C PRO A 163 3.23 -12.67 6.55
N LEU A 164 4.39 -12.22 7.05
CA LEU A 164 5.49 -11.75 6.21
C LEU A 164 6.66 -12.71 6.29
N SER A 165 7.04 -13.24 5.13
CA SER A 165 8.28 -14.00 4.95
C SER A 165 8.74 -13.86 3.51
N SER A 166 9.96 -14.32 3.20
CA SER A 166 10.42 -14.40 1.81
C SER A 166 9.47 -15.23 0.93
N ALA A 167 8.85 -16.27 1.49
CA ALA A 167 7.89 -17.13 0.79
C ALA A 167 6.55 -16.43 0.48
N THR A 168 6.22 -15.32 1.16
CA THR A 168 4.98 -14.57 0.91
C THR A 168 5.15 -13.47 -0.12
N PHE A 169 6.37 -13.03 -0.43
CA PHE A 169 6.62 -11.99 -1.43
C PHE A 169 5.98 -12.28 -2.80
N PRO A 170 6.04 -13.51 -3.35
CA PRO A 170 5.37 -13.84 -4.60
C PRO A 170 3.85 -13.70 -4.60
N ARG A 171 3.24 -13.65 -3.41
CA ARG A 171 1.78 -13.53 -3.22
C ARG A 171 1.33 -12.07 -3.04
N LEU A 172 2.27 -11.13 -2.92
CA LEU A 172 1.97 -9.72 -2.79
C LEU A 172 1.62 -9.10 -4.14
N VAL A 173 0.57 -8.30 -4.14
CA VAL A 173 0.08 -7.56 -5.30
C VAL A 173 0.05 -6.08 -4.97
N LEU A 174 0.82 -5.29 -5.71
CA LEU A 174 0.78 -3.82 -5.63
C LEU A 174 -0.42 -3.32 -6.42
N VAL A 175 -1.36 -2.65 -5.74
CA VAL A 175 -2.63 -2.20 -6.34
C VAL A 175 -2.59 -0.71 -6.63
N ALA A 176 -2.28 0.10 -5.61
CA ALA A 176 -2.21 1.55 -5.76
C ALA A 176 -1.23 2.18 -4.76
N LEU A 177 -0.92 3.45 -4.95
CA LEU A 177 -0.23 4.30 -3.99
C LEU A 177 -1.14 5.48 -3.62
N TRP A 178 -1.41 5.62 -2.34
CA TRP A 178 -2.28 6.66 -1.79
C TRP A 178 -1.44 7.71 -1.09
N ASN A 179 -1.77 8.99 -1.30
CA ASN A 179 -1.31 10.05 -0.45
C ASN A 179 -2.22 10.10 0.79
N VAL A 180 -1.67 9.77 1.94
CA VAL A 180 -2.45 9.62 3.18
C VAL A 180 -2.46 10.93 3.95
N TYR A 181 -1.33 11.64 3.94
CA TYR A 181 -1.16 12.89 4.66
C TYR A 181 0.02 13.68 4.07
N GLU A 182 -0.14 14.93 3.68
CA GLU A 182 0.93 15.79 3.14
C GLU A 182 1.83 15.10 2.09
N ASP A 183 3.07 14.78 2.44
CA ASP A 183 4.08 14.10 1.63
C ASP A 183 4.20 12.60 1.95
N SER A 184 3.37 12.09 2.86
CA SER A 184 3.35 10.70 3.31
C SER A 184 2.43 9.85 2.44
N TRP A 185 3.00 8.81 1.85
CA TRP A 185 2.33 7.89 0.95
C TRP A 185 2.39 6.45 1.48
N GLN A 186 1.30 5.72 1.28
CA GLN A 186 1.19 4.30 1.62
C GLN A 186 0.74 3.51 0.40
N ALA A 187 1.32 2.33 0.22
CA ALA A 187 0.92 1.42 -0.84
C ALA A 187 -0.31 0.62 -0.40
N ASP A 188 -1.30 0.59 -1.27
CA ASP A 188 -2.43 -0.32 -1.20
C ASP A 188 -2.01 -1.65 -1.82
N VAL A 189 -1.99 -2.69 -0.99
CA VAL A 189 -1.45 -4.01 -1.30
C VAL A 189 -2.54 -5.05 -1.08
N ALA A 190 -2.57 -6.04 -1.96
CA ALA A 190 -3.37 -7.23 -1.78
C ALA A 190 -2.49 -8.46 -1.64
N PHE A 191 -3.06 -9.50 -1.03
CA PHE A 191 -2.43 -10.79 -0.79
C PHE A 191 -3.25 -11.87 -1.48
N ASP A 192 -2.59 -12.73 -2.26
CA ASP A 192 -3.18 -13.91 -2.88
C ASP A 192 -3.04 -15.11 -1.92
N PHE A 193 -4.14 -15.53 -1.29
CA PHE A 193 -4.14 -16.70 -0.41
C PHE A 193 -4.11 -17.99 -1.24
N ALA A 194 -3.44 -19.03 -0.73
CA ALA A 194 -3.35 -20.34 -1.39
C ALA A 194 -4.70 -21.06 -1.42
#